data_AF-A0A7V5J2W2-F1
#
_entry.id   AF-A0A7V5J2W2-F1
#
_cell.length_a   1.000
_cell.length_b   1.000
_cell.length_c   1.000
_cell.angle_alpha   90.00
_cell.angle_beta   90.00
_cell.angle_gamma   90.00
#
_symmetry.space_group_name_H-M   'P 1'
#
loop_
_entity.id
_entity.type
_entity.pdbx_description
1 polymer ?
#
loop_
_entity_poly.entity_id
_entity_poly.type
_entity_poly.pdbx_seq_one_letter_code
_entity_poly.pdbx_strand_id
1 'polypeptide(L)'
;MDDLAHAYEWGKSYAFDEEQLQYITILALKILDGQCKMDEHNYHLFMSIYDGITDQMPTPLNKKVHRIIYLSRTDDHLKPKKEYTEVIHELRVIMMKNMDKPTMKNFKQFVWNKLT
;
A
#
# COMPACT_ATOMS: atom_id res chain seq x y z
N MET A 1 15.10 14.17 3.16
CA MET A 1 14.19 14.37 4.31
C MET A 1 12.85 14.96 3.85
N ASP A 2 12.79 15.54 2.65
CA ASP A 2 11.58 16.14 2.08
C ASP A 2 10.67 15.12 1.36
N ASP A 3 11.23 14.04 0.84
CA ASP A 3 10.53 13.13 -0.09
C ASP A 3 9.39 12.34 0.56
N LEU A 4 9.53 11.94 1.83
CA LEU A 4 8.46 11.21 2.54
C LEU A 4 7.27 12.10 2.86
N ALA A 5 7.52 13.35 3.28
CA ALA A 5 6.47 14.33 3.55
C ALA A 5 5.76 14.72 2.25
N HIS A 6 6.53 14.91 1.16
CA HIS A 6 5.98 15.16 -0.16
C HIS A 6 5.10 14.00 -0.65
N ALA A 7 5.58 12.76 -0.50
CA ALA A 7 4.84 11.55 -0.86
C ALA A 7 3.53 11.41 -0.06
N TYR A 8 3.55 11.70 1.24
CA TYR A 8 2.37 11.72 2.09
C TYR A 8 1.35 12.77 1.63
N GLU A 9 1.77 14.03 1.46
CA GLU A 9 0.87 15.11 1.04
C GLU A 9 0.32 14.89 -0.38
N TRP A 10 1.09 14.26 -1.28
CA TRP A 10 0.59 13.84 -2.58
C TRP A 10 -0.51 12.77 -2.44
N GLY A 11 -0.27 11.71 -1.66
CA GLY A 11 -1.26 10.65 -1.41
C GLY A 11 -2.56 11.19 -0.79
N LYS A 12 -2.43 12.20 0.07
CA LYS A 12 -3.54 12.89 0.73
C LYS A 12 -4.36 13.79 -0.19
N SER A 13 -3.72 14.43 -1.18
CA SER A 13 -4.35 15.45 -2.02
C SER A 13 -4.82 14.94 -3.38
N TYR A 14 -4.29 13.81 -3.85
CA TYR A 14 -4.70 13.21 -5.12
C TYR A 14 -6.06 12.52 -5.01
N ALA A 15 -6.94 12.77 -5.98
CA ALA A 15 -8.26 12.15 -6.05
C ALA A 15 -8.17 10.75 -6.68
N PHE A 16 -7.91 9.73 -5.86
CA PHE A 16 -7.89 8.33 -6.31
C PHE A 16 -9.31 7.83 -6.59
N ASP A 17 -9.47 7.10 -7.69
CA ASP A 17 -10.69 6.33 -7.95
C ASP A 17 -10.73 5.02 -7.13
N GLU A 18 -11.88 4.34 -7.11
CA GLU A 18 -12.04 3.11 -6.33
C GLU A 18 -11.10 1.97 -6.77
N GLU A 19 -10.79 1.88 -8.06
CA GLU A 19 -9.91 0.82 -8.59
C GLU A 19 -8.46 1.06 -8.14
N GLN A 20 -8.01 2.31 -8.19
CA GLN A 20 -6.71 2.73 -7.70
C GLN A 20 -6.58 2.51 -6.18
N LEU A 21 -7.63 2.78 -5.41
CA LEU A 21 -7.68 2.47 -3.97
C LEU A 21 -7.60 0.96 -3.69
N GLN A 22 -8.16 0.12 -4.55
CA GLN A 22 -7.96 -1.33 -4.45
C GLN A 22 -6.51 -1.72 -4.74
N TYR A 23 -5.90 -1.17 -5.79
CA TYR A 23 -4.52 -1.49 -6.16
C TYR A 23 -3.49 -0.99 -5.15
N ILE A 24 -3.69 0.18 -4.53
CA ILE A 24 -2.79 0.65 -3.46
C ILE A 24 -2.83 -0.29 -2.26
N THR A 25 -4.03 -0.79 -1.91
CA THR A 25 -4.21 -1.76 -0.82
C THR A 25 -3.52 -3.09 -1.13
N ILE A 26 -3.67 -3.59 -2.37
CA ILE A 26 -3.01 -4.82 -2.82
C ILE A 26 -1.48 -4.67 -2.79
N LEU A 27 -0.96 -3.51 -3.17
CA LEU A 27 0.48 -3.24 -3.12
C LEU A 27 1.02 -3.24 -1.69
N ALA A 28 0.33 -2.60 -0.74
CA ALA A 28 0.70 -2.64 0.67
C ALA A 28 0.74 -4.09 1.21
N LEU A 29 -0.27 -4.90 0.87
CA LEU A 29 -0.29 -6.32 1.22
C LEU A 29 0.84 -7.11 0.56
N LYS A 30 1.19 -6.84 -0.70
CA LYS A 30 2.32 -7.48 -1.38
C LYS A 30 3.66 -7.18 -0.73
N ILE A 31 3.84 -5.95 -0.25
CA ILE A 31 5.05 -5.54 0.47
C ILE A 31 5.15 -6.33 1.77
N LEU A 32 4.07 -6.34 2.55
CA LEU A 32 4.04 -7.04 3.85
C LEU A 32 4.11 -8.58 3.71
N ASP A 33 3.58 -9.17 2.64
CA ASP A 33 3.72 -10.61 2.34
C ASP A 33 5.08 -10.98 1.71
N GLY A 34 6.04 -10.05 1.65
CA GLY A 34 7.37 -10.29 1.05
C GLY A 34 7.35 -10.58 -0.45
N GLN A 35 6.23 -10.32 -1.13
CA GLN A 35 6.05 -10.53 -2.58
C GLN A 35 6.49 -9.33 -3.42
N CYS A 36 7.08 -8.30 -2.80
CA CYS A 36 7.68 -7.18 -3.49
C CYS A 36 9.15 -7.03 -3.09
N LYS A 37 10.03 -7.03 -4.09
CA LYS A 37 11.44 -6.70 -3.91
C LYS A 37 11.57 -5.16 -3.98
N MET A 38 11.46 -4.51 -2.83
CA MET A 38 11.76 -3.08 -2.67
C MET A 38 12.89 -2.93 -1.65
N ASP A 39 13.71 -1.91 -1.82
CA ASP A 39 14.62 -1.46 -0.76
C ASP A 39 13.85 -0.67 0.31
N GLU A 40 14.54 -0.39 1.42
CA GLU A 40 14.01 0.36 2.56
C GLU A 40 13.48 1.74 2.16
N HIS A 41 14.19 2.45 1.28
CA HIS A 41 13.79 3.78 0.86
C HIS A 41 12.46 3.75 0.08
N ASN A 42 12.34 2.85 -0.90
CA ASN A 42 11.13 2.66 -1.68
C ASN A 42 9.95 2.14 -0.83
N TYR A 43 10.23 1.30 0.18
CA TYR A 43 9.22 0.93 1.17
C TYR A 43 8.65 2.17 1.86
N HIS A 44 9.52 3.04 2.39
CA HIS A 44 9.08 4.21 3.15
C HIS A 44 8.33 5.22 2.28
N LEU A 45 8.80 5.45 1.05
CA LEU A 45 8.09 6.30 0.08
C LEU A 45 6.68 5.77 -0.20
N PHE A 46 6.57 4.49 -0.56
CA PHE A 46 5.28 3.89 -0.86
C PHE A 46 4.34 3.91 0.35
N MET A 47 4.83 3.53 1.53
CA MET A 47 4.00 3.53 2.74
C MET A 47 3.60 4.96 3.16
N SER A 48 4.41 5.98 2.88
CA SER A 48 4.02 7.38 3.13
C SER A 48 2.84 7.81 2.25
N ILE A 49 2.85 7.43 0.96
CA ILE A 49 1.70 7.64 0.06
C ILE A 49 0.47 6.93 0.61
N TYR A 50 0.61 5.64 0.92
CA TYR A 50 -0.48 4.81 1.41
C TYR A 50 -1.10 5.39 2.69
N ASP A 51 -0.27 5.84 3.63
CA ASP A 51 -0.73 6.46 4.87
C ASP A 51 -1.53 7.74 4.57
N GLY A 52 -1.02 8.62 3.69
CA GLY A 52 -1.71 9.84 3.25
C GLY A 52 -3.08 9.58 2.60
N ILE A 53 -3.18 8.52 1.79
CA ILE A 53 -4.46 8.08 1.20
C ILE A 53 -5.44 7.62 2.29
N THR A 54 -4.98 6.76 3.21
CA THR A 54 -5.86 6.14 4.20
C THR A 54 -6.32 7.09 5.30
N ASP A 55 -5.56 8.15 5.58
CA ASP A 55 -5.91 9.16 6.58
C ASP A 55 -7.08 10.07 6.14
N GLN A 56 -7.33 10.22 4.83
CA GLN A 56 -8.38 11.09 4.30
C GLN A 56 -9.70 10.39 3.98
N MET A 57 -9.75 9.06 3.99
CA MET A 57 -10.95 8.34 3.51
C MET A 57 -12.12 8.42 4.50
N PRO A 58 -13.23 9.14 4.19
CA PRO A 58 -14.38 9.26 5.09
C PRO A 58 -15.17 7.96 5.20
N THR A 59 -15.08 7.10 4.17
CA THR A 59 -15.63 5.74 4.17
C THR A 59 -14.55 4.78 3.69
N PRO A 60 -13.98 3.96 4.58
CA PRO A 60 -12.83 3.14 4.24
C PRO A 60 -13.28 1.89 3.49
N LEU A 61 -13.27 1.97 2.16
CA LEU A 61 -13.13 0.79 1.30
C LEU A 61 -12.03 -0.08 1.92
N ASN A 62 -12.29 -1.37 2.16
CA ASN A 62 -11.33 -2.26 2.82
C ASN A 62 -10.88 -1.83 4.25
N LYS A 63 -11.70 -1.10 5.03
CA LYS A 63 -11.38 -0.69 6.43
C LYS A 63 -10.68 -1.73 7.28
N LYS A 64 -11.19 -2.96 7.23
CA LYS A 64 -10.67 -4.08 8.01
C LYS A 64 -9.26 -4.45 7.53
N VAL A 65 -9.02 -4.44 6.22
CA VAL A 65 -7.70 -4.69 5.61
C VAL A 65 -6.71 -3.59 6.01
N HIS A 66 -7.12 -2.32 5.93
CA HIS A 66 -6.25 -1.20 6.34
C HIS A 66 -5.86 -1.31 7.82
N ARG A 67 -6.79 -1.72 8.69
CA ARG A 67 -6.50 -2.00 10.09
C ARG A 67 -5.49 -3.15 10.25
N ILE A 68 -5.63 -4.23 9.50
CA ILE A 68 -4.67 -5.35 9.51
C ILE A 68 -3.28 -4.89 9.06
N ILE A 69 -3.21 -4.13 7.95
CA ILE A 69 -1.96 -3.54 7.45
C ILE A 69 -1.30 -2.70 8.55
N TYR A 70 -2.03 -1.77 9.16
CA TYR A 70 -1.52 -0.95 10.26
C TYR A 70 -1.01 -1.79 11.43
N LEU A 71 -1.80 -2.75 11.92
CA LEU A 71 -1.43 -3.57 13.07
C LEU A 71 -0.23 -4.48 12.81
N SER A 72 -0.04 -4.91 11.56
CA SER A 72 1.01 -5.83 11.15
C SER A 72 2.40 -5.20 11.02
N ARG A 73 2.50 -3.87 10.88
CA ARG A 73 3.79 -3.18 10.70
C ARG A 73 4.63 -3.27 11.98
N THR A 74 5.95 -3.28 11.81
CA THR A 74 6.96 -3.23 12.89
C THR A 74 8.05 -2.21 12.55
N ASP A 75 8.95 -1.95 13.50
CA ASP A 75 10.14 -1.13 13.27
C ASP A 75 11.09 -1.76 12.24
N ASP A 76 11.09 -3.10 12.11
CA ASP A 76 11.70 -3.81 10.98
C ASP A 76 10.67 -3.87 9.84
N HIS A 77 10.69 -2.85 9.00
CA HIS A 77 9.72 -2.61 7.95
C HIS A 77 9.56 -3.77 6.95
N LEU A 78 10.57 -4.65 6.81
CA LEU A 78 10.52 -5.84 5.95
C LEU A 78 9.96 -7.09 6.66
N LYS A 79 9.69 -7.01 7.96
CA LYS A 79 9.17 -8.10 8.78
C LYS A 79 7.86 -7.69 9.45
N PRO A 80 6.69 -8.06 8.89
CA PRO A 80 5.45 -7.89 9.61
C PRO A 80 5.45 -8.74 10.88
N LYS A 81 4.63 -8.33 11.86
CA LYS A 81 4.36 -9.11 13.07
C LYS A 81 3.86 -10.50 12.70
N LYS A 82 4.46 -11.52 13.32
CA LYS A 82 4.24 -12.93 12.98
C LYS A 82 2.77 -13.34 13.08
N GLU A 83 2.03 -12.79 14.04
CA GLU A 83 0.60 -13.10 14.21
C GLU A 83 -0.29 -12.59 13.06
N TYR A 84 0.22 -11.70 12.21
CA TYR A 84 -0.53 -11.18 11.05
C TYR A 84 -0.09 -11.77 9.70
N THR A 85 0.96 -12.59 9.64
CA THR A 85 1.52 -13.06 8.36
C THR A 85 0.52 -13.88 7.56
N GLU A 86 -0.23 -14.77 8.21
CA GLU A 86 -1.22 -15.63 7.55
C GLU A 86 -2.39 -14.80 6.99
N VAL A 87 -2.97 -13.92 7.80
CA VAL A 87 -4.08 -13.07 7.36
C VAL A 87 -3.66 -12.07 6.27
N ILE A 88 -2.43 -11.54 6.31
CA ILE A 88 -1.89 -10.70 5.21
C ILE A 88 -1.82 -11.50 3.92
N HIS A 89 -1.31 -12.73 3.97
CA HIS A 89 -1.21 -13.61 2.82
C HIS A 89 -2.60 -13.89 2.22
N GLU A 90 -3.56 -14.30 3.05
CA GLU A 90 -4.92 -14.59 2.62
C GLU A 90 -5.60 -13.37 1.99
N LEU A 91 -5.53 -12.21 2.65
CA LEU A 91 -6.11 -10.97 2.14
C LEU A 91 -5.50 -10.59 0.79
N ARG A 92 -4.18 -10.74 0.63
CA ARG A 92 -3.51 -10.49 -0.64
C ARG A 92 -4.05 -11.42 -1.73
N VAL A 93 -4.13 -12.73 -1.46
CA VAL A 93 -4.62 -13.71 -2.44
C VAL A 93 -6.06 -13.41 -2.85
N ILE A 94 -6.94 -13.11 -1.88
CA ILE A 94 -8.34 -12.77 -2.13
C ILE A 94 -8.47 -11.52 -2.99
N MET A 95 -7.79 -10.43 -2.61
CA MET A 95 -7.88 -9.15 -3.33
C MET A 95 -7.25 -9.21 -4.72
N MET A 96 -6.25 -10.08 -4.92
CA MET A 96 -5.61 -10.27 -6.23
C MET A 96 -6.43 -11.15 -7.19
N LYS A 97 -7.47 -11.86 -6.73
CA LYS A 97 -8.18 -12.87 -7.52
C LYS A 97 -8.75 -12.33 -8.84
N ASN A 98 -9.25 -11.10 -8.82
CA ASN A 98 -9.87 -10.44 -9.97
C ASN A 98 -9.05 -9.24 -10.47
N MET A 99 -7.79 -9.11 -10.03
CA MET A 99 -6.94 -7.97 -10.35
C MET A 99 -6.47 -8.04 -11.80
N ASP A 100 -6.74 -6.99 -12.59
CA ASP A 100 -6.18 -6.89 -13.94
C ASP A 100 -4.69 -6.58 -13.89
N LYS A 101 -3.88 -7.45 -14.51
CA LYS A 101 -2.41 -7.34 -14.46
C LYS A 101 -1.89 -6.12 -15.25
N PRO A 102 -2.37 -5.85 -16.49
CA PRO A 102 -2.06 -4.61 -17.20
C PRO A 102 -2.37 -3.35 -16.40
N THR A 103 -3.57 -3.21 -15.85
CA THR A 103 -3.96 -2.01 -15.09
C THR A 103 -3.13 -1.85 -13.83
N MET A 104 -2.88 -2.92 -13.07
CA MET A 104 -1.99 -2.88 -11.91
C MET A 104 -0.56 -2.44 -12.31
N LYS A 105 -0.03 -2.89 -13.46
CA LYS A 105 1.30 -2.45 -13.93
C LYS A 105 1.32 -0.95 -14.24
N ASN A 106 0.29 -0.46 -14.93
CA ASN A 106 0.17 0.97 -15.25
C ASN A 106 0.01 1.81 -13.98
N PHE A 107 -0.79 1.35 -13.03
CA PHE A 107 -0.98 2.02 -11.74
C PHE A 107 0.34 2.11 -10.96
N LYS A 108 1.12 1.03 -10.90
CA LYS A 108 2.46 1.08 -10.26
C LYS A 108 3.33 2.14 -10.90
N GLN A 109 3.41 2.18 -12.23
CA GLN A 109 4.22 3.18 -12.94
C GLN A 109 3.73 4.60 -12.65
N PHE A 110 2.41 4.80 -12.63
CA PHE A 110 1.81 6.08 -12.25
C PHE A 110 2.25 6.53 -10.85
N VAL A 111 2.17 5.65 -9.84
CA VAL A 111 2.62 5.94 -8.48
C VAL A 111 4.12 6.24 -8.43
N TRP A 112 4.95 5.43 -9.10
CA TRP A 112 6.40 5.62 -9.10
C TRP A 112 6.86 6.90 -9.80
N ASN A 113 6.22 7.28 -10.90
CA ASN A 113 6.53 8.54 -11.59
C ASN A 113 6.18 9.79 -10.76
N LYS A 114 5.46 9.64 -9.65
CA LYS A 114 5.17 10.72 -8.70
C LYS A 114 6.15 10.78 -7.53
N LEU A 115 7.01 9.78 -7.43
CA LEU A 115 8.05 9.64 -6.41
C LEU A 115 9.45 10.00 -6.92
N THR A 116 9.61 10.23 -8.23
CA THR A 116 10.85 10.59 -8.93
C THR A 116 10.71 11.94 -9.62
#